data_AF-K4ILL0-F1
#
_entry.id   AF-K4ILL0-F1
#
_cell.length_a   1.000
_cell.length_b   1.000
_cell.length_c   1.000
_cell.angle_alpha   90.00
_cell.angle_beta   90.00
_cell.angle_gamma   90.00
#
_symmetry.space_group_name_H-M   'P 1'
#
loop_
_entity.id
_entity.type
_entity.pdbx_description
1 polymer ?
#
loop_
_entity_poly.entity_id
_entity_poly.type
_entity_poly.pdbx_seq_one_letter_code
_entity_poly.pdbx_strand_id
1 'polypeptide(L)'
;MGIRPRINKNVNARSEIKADFEPNCASENAKFLHKYTEFEVELWIDKHYEKRLLQGDDNGKREGISEENVQKLIINAFKYLLDIYLRFPQFKFINFFESGKKPTKERIVLKNVHDNGTLNVVIEIHFLDTSKYEVTVITAMEVDDFKIADGQYVISIVQNRVLLKRNVNKNLQEIYKLKL
;
A
#
# COMPACT_ATOMS: atom_id res chain seq x y z
N MET A 1 -48.19 5.59 22.16
CA MET A 1 -46.81 5.27 22.62
C MET A 1 -46.74 3.76 22.82
N GLY A 2 -46.09 3.03 21.91
CA GLY A 2 -46.00 1.57 21.99
C GLY A 2 -44.99 1.14 23.07
N ILE A 3 -45.41 0.24 23.95
CA ILE A 3 -44.57 -0.35 25.00
C ILE A 3 -43.46 -1.15 24.32
N ARG A 4 -42.19 -0.75 24.50
CA ARG A 4 -41.04 -1.55 24.06
C ARG A 4 -41.04 -2.89 24.82
N PRO A 5 -41.07 -4.04 24.13
CA PRO A 5 -41.03 -5.33 24.79
C PRO A 5 -39.75 -5.47 25.63
N ARG A 6 -39.90 -5.78 26.92
CA ARG A 6 -38.76 -6.15 27.77
C ARG A 6 -38.38 -7.60 27.49
N ILE A 7 -37.11 -7.82 27.17
CA ILE A 7 -36.56 -9.17 26.97
C ILE A 7 -36.66 -9.92 28.30
N ASN A 8 -37.34 -11.06 28.28
CA ASN A 8 -37.58 -11.91 29.44
C ASN A 8 -36.32 -12.73 29.74
N LYS A 9 -35.75 -12.62 30.94
CA LYS A 9 -34.42 -13.16 31.30
C LYS A 9 -34.33 -14.69 31.43
N ASN A 10 -35.41 -15.42 31.22
CA ASN A 10 -35.46 -16.87 31.42
C ASN A 10 -35.55 -17.63 30.10
N VAL A 11 -34.45 -17.67 29.36
CA VAL A 11 -34.23 -18.71 28.34
C VAL A 11 -32.94 -19.44 28.72
N ASN A 12 -33.11 -20.55 29.43
CA ASN A 12 -32.07 -21.55 29.62
C ASN A 12 -31.88 -22.31 28.31
N ALA A 13 -30.96 -21.84 27.48
CA ALA A 13 -30.37 -22.65 26.40
C ALA A 13 -28.92 -22.97 26.81
N ARG A 14 -28.64 -24.27 26.96
CA ARG A 14 -27.34 -24.81 27.34
C ARG A 14 -26.34 -24.72 26.19
N SER A 15 -25.16 -24.21 26.55
CA SER A 15 -23.83 -24.44 26.00
C SER A 15 -23.59 -24.20 24.50
N GLU A 16 -23.07 -23.02 24.21
CA GLU A 16 -21.94 -22.81 23.29
C GLU A 16 -21.19 -21.60 23.85
N ILE A 17 -19.85 -21.66 23.85
CA ILE A 17 -18.95 -20.67 24.46
C ILE A 17 -19.44 -19.26 24.07
N LYS A 18 -19.98 -18.51 25.05
CA LYS A 18 -20.33 -17.10 24.82
C LYS A 18 -19.01 -16.40 24.54
N ALA A 19 -18.75 -16.08 23.28
CA ALA A 19 -17.72 -15.10 22.96
C ALA A 19 -18.05 -13.86 23.79
N ASP A 20 -17.17 -13.58 24.76
CA ASP A 20 -17.39 -12.55 25.76
C ASP A 20 -17.51 -11.20 25.06
N PHE A 21 -18.31 -10.31 25.67
CA PHE A 21 -18.31 -8.93 25.25
C PHE A 21 -17.01 -8.28 25.74
N GLU A 22 -16.31 -7.62 24.83
CA GLU A 22 -15.02 -6.99 25.05
C GLU A 22 -15.05 -5.54 24.53
N PRO A 23 -14.22 -4.64 25.10
CA PRO A 23 -14.11 -3.28 24.59
C PRO A 23 -13.51 -3.23 23.18
N ASN A 24 -14.00 -2.32 22.35
CA ASN A 24 -13.40 -1.95 21.07
C ASN A 24 -13.34 -0.41 20.92
N CYS A 25 -12.84 0.10 19.79
CA CYS A 25 -12.70 1.54 19.56
C CYS A 25 -14.00 2.37 19.70
N ALA A 26 -15.18 1.75 19.68
CA ALA A 26 -16.48 2.42 19.72
C ALA A 26 -17.31 2.10 20.97
N SER A 27 -17.06 1.00 21.68
CA SER A 27 -17.87 0.54 22.81
C SER A 27 -17.07 -0.35 23.76
N GLU A 28 -17.24 -0.14 25.07
CA GLU A 28 -16.66 -0.98 26.13
C GLU A 28 -17.29 -2.38 26.23
N ASN A 29 -18.43 -2.60 25.55
CA ASN A 29 -19.21 -3.83 25.63
C ASN A 29 -19.61 -4.27 24.20
N ALA A 30 -18.61 -4.52 23.36
CA ALA A 30 -18.80 -4.98 21.98
C ALA A 30 -18.63 -6.50 21.88
N LYS A 31 -19.23 -7.12 20.87
CA LYS A 31 -19.01 -8.54 20.59
C LYS A 31 -18.40 -8.70 19.22
N PHE A 32 -17.30 -9.43 19.13
CA PHE A 32 -16.72 -9.80 17.84
C PHE A 32 -17.70 -10.72 17.09
N LEU A 33 -18.07 -10.31 15.86
CA LEU A 33 -18.98 -11.09 15.01
C LEU A 33 -18.21 -11.83 13.92
N HIS A 34 -17.36 -11.12 13.19
CA HIS A 34 -16.66 -11.65 12.03
C HIS A 34 -15.48 -10.76 11.66
N LYS A 35 -14.47 -11.34 11.01
CA LYS A 35 -13.34 -10.63 10.38
C LYS A 35 -13.32 -10.98 8.90
N TYR A 36 -13.50 -9.97 8.05
CA TYR A 36 -13.37 -10.09 6.61
C TYR A 36 -11.91 -9.92 6.19
N THR A 37 -11.43 -10.73 5.24
CA THR A 37 -10.02 -10.75 4.79
C THR A 37 -9.85 -10.81 3.28
N GLU A 38 -10.89 -10.50 2.49
CA GLU A 38 -10.79 -10.54 1.03
C GLU A 38 -10.30 -9.17 0.50
N PHE A 39 -9.06 -9.14 0.04
CA PHE A 39 -8.43 -8.00 -0.60
C PHE A 39 -7.49 -8.53 -1.67
N GLU A 40 -7.70 -8.14 -2.92
CA GLU A 40 -6.98 -8.67 -4.07
C GLU A 40 -6.01 -7.63 -4.63
N VAL A 41 -4.74 -8.02 -4.76
CA VAL A 41 -3.69 -7.22 -5.40
C VAL A 41 -3.03 -8.07 -6.47
N GLU A 42 -3.25 -7.72 -7.72
CA GLU A 42 -2.60 -8.34 -8.87
C GLU A 42 -1.26 -7.66 -9.13
N LEU A 43 -0.20 -8.44 -9.30
CA LEU A 43 1.14 -7.91 -9.61
C LEU A 43 1.51 -8.23 -11.05
N TRP A 44 1.87 -7.19 -11.80
CA TRP A 44 2.29 -7.27 -13.19
C TRP A 44 3.69 -6.66 -13.37
N ILE A 45 4.40 -7.06 -14.43
CA ILE A 45 5.70 -6.49 -14.79
C ILE A 45 5.64 -5.84 -16.17
N ASP A 46 6.18 -4.64 -16.28
CA ASP A 46 6.38 -3.98 -17.58
C ASP A 46 7.59 -4.59 -18.30
N LYS A 47 7.54 -4.59 -19.64
CA LYS A 47 8.64 -5.05 -20.50
C LYS A 47 9.96 -4.35 -20.19
N HIS A 48 9.94 -3.10 -19.75
CA HIS A 48 11.14 -2.36 -19.36
C HIS A 48 11.78 -2.92 -18.09
N TYR A 49 10.99 -3.35 -17.11
CA TYR A 49 11.51 -4.06 -15.95
C TYR A 49 12.08 -5.44 -16.33
N GLU A 50 11.35 -6.20 -17.15
CA GLU A 50 11.81 -7.51 -17.65
C GLU A 50 13.18 -7.39 -18.35
N LYS A 51 13.37 -6.37 -19.20
CA LYS A 51 14.68 -6.10 -19.81
C LYS A 51 15.77 -5.88 -18.78
N ARG A 52 15.52 -5.11 -17.71
CA ARG A 52 16.50 -4.89 -16.64
C ARG A 52 16.82 -6.17 -15.88
N LEU A 53 15.83 -7.01 -15.65
CA LEU A 53 16.03 -8.31 -15.01
C LEU A 53 16.93 -9.23 -15.87
N LEU A 54 16.69 -9.25 -17.19
CA LEU A 54 17.39 -10.14 -18.14
C LEU A 54 18.73 -9.60 -18.63
N GLN A 55 18.92 -8.29 -18.69
CA GLN A 55 20.09 -7.64 -19.30
C GLN A 55 20.91 -6.85 -18.28
N GLY A 56 20.30 -6.36 -17.21
CA GLY A 56 20.89 -5.44 -16.23
C GLY A 56 20.61 -3.99 -16.54
N ASP A 57 21.22 -3.10 -15.77
CA ASP A 57 21.29 -1.67 -16.06
C ASP A 57 22.33 -1.35 -17.14
N ASP A 58 22.64 -0.06 -17.36
CA ASP A 58 23.64 0.38 -18.34
C ASP A 58 25.05 -0.19 -18.07
N ASN A 59 25.31 -0.68 -16.86
CA ASN A 59 26.56 -1.35 -16.45
C ASN A 59 26.38 -2.88 -16.35
N GLY A 60 25.23 -3.43 -16.73
CA GLY A 60 24.90 -4.85 -16.62
C GLY A 60 24.53 -5.32 -15.20
N LYS A 61 24.37 -4.41 -14.23
CA LYS A 61 24.05 -4.74 -12.84
C LYS A 61 22.60 -5.19 -12.69
N ARG A 62 22.39 -6.25 -11.91
CA ARG A 62 21.06 -6.86 -11.61
C ARG A 62 20.82 -7.11 -10.13
N GLU A 63 21.76 -6.71 -9.28
CA GLU A 63 21.68 -6.96 -7.85
C GLU A 63 20.46 -6.27 -7.26
N GLY A 64 19.81 -6.92 -6.29
CA GLY A 64 18.67 -6.36 -5.55
C GLY A 64 17.32 -6.39 -6.29
N ILE A 65 17.31 -6.37 -7.63
CA ILE A 65 16.10 -6.24 -8.46
C ILE A 65 15.43 -7.57 -8.84
N SER A 66 15.57 -8.62 -8.04
CA SER A 66 14.85 -9.87 -8.30
C SER A 66 13.33 -9.68 -8.09
N GLU A 67 12.52 -10.47 -8.82
CA GLU A 67 11.06 -10.45 -8.67
C GLU A 67 10.63 -10.64 -7.21
N GLU A 68 11.28 -11.55 -6.49
CA GLU A 68 11.02 -11.81 -5.07
C GLU A 68 11.24 -10.56 -4.19
N ASN A 69 12.35 -9.85 -4.39
CA ASN A 69 12.68 -8.66 -3.61
C ASN A 69 11.71 -7.52 -3.92
N VAL A 70 11.38 -7.33 -5.20
CA VAL A 70 10.43 -6.32 -5.66
C VAL A 70 9.03 -6.62 -5.12
N GLN A 71 8.57 -7.86 -5.20
CA GLN A 71 7.29 -8.29 -4.65
C GLN A 71 7.21 -8.05 -3.14
N LYS A 72 8.24 -8.45 -2.38
CA LYS A 72 8.31 -8.21 -0.92
C LYS A 72 8.21 -6.71 -0.60
N LEU A 73 8.91 -5.86 -1.36
CA LEU A 73 8.84 -4.41 -1.17
C LEU A 73 7.43 -3.87 -1.44
N ILE A 74 6.79 -4.28 -2.53
CA ILE A 74 5.45 -3.83 -2.89
C ILE A 74 4.44 -4.23 -1.80
N ILE A 75 4.43 -5.50 -1.39
CA ILE A 75 3.53 -5.99 -0.34
C ILE A 75 3.75 -5.24 0.97
N ASN A 76 5.01 -5.03 1.37
CA ASN A 76 5.30 -4.27 2.59
C ASN A 76 4.90 -2.79 2.47
N ALA A 77 5.11 -2.17 1.31
CA ALA A 77 4.76 -0.78 1.06
C ALA A 77 3.25 -0.54 1.00
N PHE A 78 2.47 -1.53 0.53
CA PHE A 78 1.06 -1.36 0.23
C PHE A 78 0.21 -0.95 1.43
N LYS A 79 0.47 -1.53 2.61
CA LYS A 79 -0.23 -1.11 3.85
C LYS A 79 0.05 0.35 4.23
N TYR A 80 1.27 0.83 3.98
CA TYR A 80 1.64 2.22 4.24
C TYR A 80 1.06 3.18 3.20
N LEU A 81 1.03 2.75 1.92
CA LEU A 81 0.35 3.50 0.86
C LEU A 81 -1.10 3.79 1.23
N LEU A 82 -1.84 2.75 1.64
CA LEU A 82 -3.22 2.88 2.08
C LEU A 82 -3.36 3.75 3.34
N ASP A 83 -2.55 3.52 4.38
CA ASP A 83 -2.60 4.33 5.61
C ASP A 83 -2.39 5.83 5.32
N ILE A 84 -1.36 6.16 4.54
CA ILE A 84 -1.05 7.55 4.19
C ILE A 84 -2.15 8.14 3.32
N TYR A 85 -2.70 7.40 2.36
CA TYR A 85 -3.80 7.87 1.51
C TYR A 85 -5.05 8.22 2.31
N LEU A 86 -5.40 7.40 3.32
CA LEU A 86 -6.54 7.63 4.19
C LEU A 86 -6.32 8.83 5.14
N ARG A 87 -5.09 9.04 5.61
CA ARG A 87 -4.75 10.14 6.55
C ARG A 87 -4.39 11.45 5.87
N PHE A 88 -3.90 11.42 4.65
CA PHE A 88 -3.39 12.57 3.91
C PHE A 88 -4.02 12.66 2.51
N PRO A 89 -5.23 13.26 2.39
CA PRO A 89 -6.05 13.20 1.18
C PRO A 89 -5.43 13.78 -0.10
N GLN A 90 -4.41 14.64 0.04
CA GLN A 90 -3.67 15.23 -1.10
C GLN A 90 -2.76 14.22 -1.79
N PHE A 91 -2.34 13.16 -1.09
CA PHE A 91 -1.60 12.06 -1.70
C PHE A 91 -2.56 11.21 -2.51
N LYS A 92 -2.32 11.13 -3.81
CA LYS A 92 -3.04 10.28 -4.75
C LYS A 92 -2.04 9.35 -5.42
N PHE A 93 -2.25 8.04 -5.28
CA PHE A 93 -1.36 7.02 -5.83
C PHE A 93 -2.10 5.92 -6.60
N ILE A 94 -3.43 5.89 -6.48
CA ILE A 94 -4.30 4.95 -7.17
C ILE A 94 -4.87 5.68 -8.38
N ASN A 95 -4.67 5.12 -9.56
CA ASN A 95 -5.25 5.58 -10.81
C ASN A 95 -6.65 4.98 -10.97
N PHE A 96 -7.60 5.79 -11.42
CA PHE A 96 -8.98 5.39 -11.63
C PHE A 96 -9.35 5.49 -13.11
N PHE A 97 -10.17 4.55 -13.56
CA PHE A 97 -10.77 4.57 -14.89
C PHE A 97 -12.20 5.11 -14.76
N GLU A 98 -12.38 6.38 -15.12
CA GLU A 98 -13.71 6.97 -15.22
C GLU A 98 -14.15 7.02 -16.68
N SER A 99 -15.37 6.55 -16.95
CA SER A 99 -15.94 6.59 -18.30
C SER A 99 -15.92 8.02 -18.87
N GLY A 100 -15.40 8.18 -20.08
CA GLY A 100 -15.27 9.48 -20.74
C GLY A 100 -14.10 10.35 -20.27
N LYS A 101 -13.27 9.89 -19.32
CA LYS A 101 -12.04 10.58 -18.92
C LYS A 101 -10.80 9.82 -19.37
N LYS A 102 -9.73 10.58 -19.64
CA LYS A 102 -8.41 9.99 -19.88
C LYS A 102 -7.92 9.37 -18.56
N PRO A 103 -7.48 8.11 -18.55
CA PRO A 103 -6.95 7.49 -17.34
C PRO A 103 -5.76 8.29 -16.81
N THR A 104 -5.70 8.47 -15.49
CA THR A 104 -4.48 8.96 -14.84
C THR A 104 -3.40 7.89 -14.96
N LYS A 105 -2.14 8.32 -15.06
CA LYS A 105 -0.97 7.44 -15.17
C LYS A 105 0.09 7.82 -14.15
N GLU A 106 -0.38 8.15 -12.95
CA GLU A 106 0.49 8.54 -11.86
C GLU A 106 1.33 7.34 -11.43
N ARG A 107 2.64 7.54 -11.40
CA ARG A 107 3.62 6.53 -11.00
C ARG A 107 4.27 6.96 -9.71
N ILE A 108 4.51 6.01 -8.83
CA ILE A 108 5.19 6.28 -7.55
C ILE A 108 6.48 5.48 -7.48
N VAL A 109 7.43 5.97 -6.70
CA VAL A 109 8.71 5.29 -6.45
C VAL A 109 8.68 4.74 -5.03
N LEU A 110 8.80 3.43 -4.89
CA LEU A 110 9.07 2.77 -3.62
C LEU A 110 10.58 2.67 -3.44
N LYS A 111 11.08 3.14 -2.29
CA LYS A 111 12.49 3.02 -1.91
C LYS A 111 12.61 2.15 -0.67
N ASN A 112 13.46 1.13 -0.74
CA ASN A 112 13.90 0.36 0.41
C ASN A 112 15.36 0.68 0.70
N VAL A 113 15.61 1.49 1.71
CA VAL A 113 16.97 1.90 2.10
C VAL A 113 17.52 0.88 3.08
N HIS A 114 18.67 0.31 2.74
CA HIS A 114 19.40 -0.64 3.57
C HIS A 114 20.90 -0.32 3.54
N ASP A 115 21.69 -1.02 4.35
CA ASP A 115 23.10 -0.64 4.60
C ASP A 115 23.98 -0.69 3.34
N ASN A 116 23.62 -1.54 2.38
CA ASN A 116 24.41 -1.80 1.17
C ASN A 116 23.88 -1.09 -0.09
N GLY A 117 22.81 -0.30 0.03
CA GLY A 117 22.22 0.36 -1.12
C GLY A 117 20.75 0.74 -0.94
N THR A 118 20.20 1.26 -2.03
CA THR A 118 18.79 1.63 -2.12
C THR A 118 18.13 0.92 -3.29
N LEU A 119 17.19 0.02 -2.99
CA LEU A 119 16.30 -0.55 -3.99
C LEU A 119 15.22 0.47 -4.32
N ASN A 120 15.14 0.88 -5.57
CA ASN A 120 14.11 1.78 -6.08
C ASN A 120 13.21 0.98 -7.04
N VAL A 121 11.90 0.97 -6.78
CA VAL A 121 10.91 0.32 -7.63
C VAL A 121 9.88 1.36 -8.04
N VAL A 122 9.72 1.58 -9.35
CA VAL A 122 8.66 2.41 -9.90
C VAL A 122 7.46 1.53 -10.17
N ILE A 123 6.33 1.89 -9.56
CA ILE A 123 5.07 1.20 -9.76
C ILE A 123 3.97 2.15 -10.20
N GLU A 124 3.01 1.59 -10.91
CA GLU A 124 1.74 2.21 -11.29
C GLU A 124 0.62 1.36 -10.69
N ILE A 125 -0.32 1.97 -9.97
CA ILE A 125 -1.41 1.25 -9.29
C ILE A 125 -2.73 1.68 -9.90
N HIS A 126 -3.57 0.72 -10.27
CA HIS A 126 -4.91 0.94 -10.79
C HIS A 126 -5.98 0.32 -9.88
N PHE A 127 -7.07 1.04 -9.73
CA PHE A 127 -8.32 0.49 -9.21
C PHE A 127 -9.02 -0.31 -10.31
N LEU A 128 -9.32 -1.58 -10.04
CA LEU A 128 -10.09 -2.43 -10.97
C LEU A 128 -11.55 -2.52 -10.53
N ASP A 129 -11.79 -2.87 -9.27
CA ASP A 129 -13.11 -3.02 -8.66
C ASP A 129 -12.98 -2.91 -7.12
N THR A 130 -14.11 -3.03 -6.42
CA THR A 130 -14.21 -3.07 -4.97
C THR A 130 -13.23 -4.09 -4.40
N SER A 131 -12.26 -3.60 -3.62
CA SER A 131 -11.18 -4.41 -3.02
C SER A 131 -10.22 -5.08 -4.00
N LYS A 132 -10.21 -4.69 -5.28
CA LYS A 132 -9.34 -5.24 -6.33
C LYS A 132 -8.44 -4.17 -6.95
N TYR A 133 -7.13 -4.39 -6.87
CA TYR A 133 -6.12 -3.46 -7.35
C TYR A 133 -5.13 -4.16 -8.25
N GLU A 134 -4.74 -3.48 -9.30
CA GLU A 134 -3.62 -3.88 -10.16
C GLU A 134 -2.40 -3.05 -9.80
N VAL A 135 -1.24 -3.68 -9.65
CA VAL A 135 0.04 -3.02 -9.47
C VAL A 135 0.99 -3.48 -10.56
N THR A 136 1.39 -2.55 -11.43
CA THR A 136 2.38 -2.80 -12.47
C THR A 136 3.74 -2.27 -12.05
N VAL A 137 4.75 -3.13 -12.04
CA VAL A 137 6.15 -2.75 -11.87
C VAL A 137 6.68 -2.23 -13.19
N ILE A 138 6.83 -0.91 -13.28
CA ILE A 138 7.38 -0.25 -14.48
C ILE A 138 8.88 -0.52 -14.57
N THR A 139 9.59 -0.39 -13.43
CA THR A 139 11.02 -0.64 -13.39
C THR A 139 11.56 -0.79 -11.97
N ALA A 140 12.74 -1.41 -11.82
CA ALA A 140 13.47 -1.45 -10.56
C ALA A 140 14.97 -1.23 -10.79
N MET A 141 15.65 -0.60 -9.82
CA MET A 141 17.11 -0.37 -9.80
C MET A 141 17.65 -0.27 -8.38
N GLU A 142 18.82 -0.87 -8.17
CA GLU A 142 19.60 -0.80 -6.93
C GLU A 142 20.70 0.28 -7.05
N VAL A 143 20.31 1.54 -6.89
CA VAL A 143 21.16 2.74 -7.07
C VAL A 143 20.75 3.86 -6.11
N ASP A 144 21.71 4.60 -5.56
CA ASP A 144 21.41 5.65 -4.57
C ASP A 144 20.93 6.96 -5.22
N ASP A 145 21.41 7.27 -6.43
CA ASP A 145 21.14 8.53 -7.13
C ASP A 145 19.97 8.45 -8.14
N PHE A 146 19.03 7.53 -7.87
CA PHE A 146 17.86 7.29 -8.71
C PHE A 146 17.09 8.59 -9.02
N LYS A 147 16.91 8.89 -10.32
CA LYS A 147 16.26 10.12 -10.77
C LYS A 147 14.75 10.05 -10.56
N ILE A 148 14.21 11.09 -9.92
CA ILE A 148 12.77 11.25 -9.64
C ILE A 148 12.22 12.34 -10.55
N ALA A 149 11.10 12.07 -11.24
CA ALA A 149 10.45 13.06 -12.08
C ALA A 149 9.82 14.18 -11.23
N ASP A 150 9.63 15.36 -11.81
CA ASP A 150 8.95 16.44 -11.11
C ASP A 150 7.47 16.08 -10.87
N GLY A 151 6.94 16.44 -9.71
CA GLY A 151 5.60 16.07 -9.24
C GLY A 151 5.48 14.65 -8.67
N GLN A 152 6.47 13.77 -8.91
CA GLN A 152 6.42 12.35 -8.56
C GLN A 152 6.51 12.11 -7.05
N TYR A 153 5.69 11.18 -6.55
CA TYR A 153 5.72 10.74 -5.17
C TYR A 153 6.75 9.63 -4.95
N VAL A 154 7.38 9.66 -3.77
CA VAL A 154 8.35 8.67 -3.32
C VAL A 154 7.99 8.21 -1.92
N ILE A 155 7.86 6.91 -1.71
CA ILE A 155 7.75 6.32 -0.37
C ILE A 155 9.06 5.63 -0.03
N SER A 156 9.73 6.10 1.01
CA SER A 156 10.97 5.53 1.50
C SER A 156 10.72 4.77 2.80
N ILE A 157 11.00 3.48 2.79
CA ILE A 157 11.01 2.62 3.96
C ILE A 157 12.46 2.55 4.46
N VAL A 158 12.68 2.99 5.69
CA VAL A 158 14.00 3.07 6.32
C VAL A 158 13.88 2.54 7.73
N GLN A 159 14.44 1.36 8.04
CA GLN A 159 14.46 0.67 9.34
C GLN A 159 13.26 0.94 10.28
N ASN A 160 13.21 2.12 10.93
CA ASN A 160 12.20 2.48 11.95
C ASN A 160 11.18 3.55 11.50
N ARG A 161 11.12 3.90 10.21
CA ARG A 161 10.21 4.93 9.69
C ARG A 161 9.85 4.74 8.22
N VAL A 162 8.71 5.30 7.85
CA VAL A 162 8.25 5.47 6.47
C VAL A 162 8.11 6.95 6.18
N LEU A 163 8.69 7.41 5.07
CA LEU A 163 8.65 8.80 4.63
C LEU A 163 7.93 8.89 3.29
N LEU A 164 6.90 9.74 3.20
CA LEU A 164 6.36 10.19 1.91
C LEU A 164 7.07 11.48 1.52
N LYS A 165 7.64 11.49 0.33
CA LYS A 165 8.24 12.65 -0.30
C LYS A 165 7.58 12.95 -1.63
N ARG A 166 7.64 14.20 -2.06
CA ARG A 166 7.23 14.62 -3.40
C ARG A 166 8.32 15.48 -4.01
N ASN A 167 8.69 15.19 -5.24
CA ASN A 167 9.62 16.04 -5.96
C ASN A 167 8.86 17.26 -6.49
N VAL A 168 9.27 18.47 -6.09
CA VAL A 168 8.64 19.72 -6.51
C VAL A 168 9.74 20.71 -6.88
N ASN A 169 9.71 21.22 -8.10
CA ASN A 169 10.75 22.11 -8.65
C ASN A 169 12.15 21.49 -8.51
N LYS A 170 12.28 20.19 -8.80
CA LYS A 170 13.52 19.40 -8.66
C LYS A 170 14.05 19.28 -7.22
N ASN A 171 13.25 19.61 -6.22
CA ASN A 171 13.58 19.41 -4.81
C ASN A 171 12.68 18.34 -4.21
N LEU A 172 13.27 17.28 -3.66
CA LEU A 172 12.55 16.18 -3.03
C LEU A 172 12.16 16.57 -1.59
N GLN A 173 10.91 17.01 -1.42
CA GLN A 173 10.39 17.48 -0.13
C GLN A 173 9.72 16.36 0.64
N GLU A 174 9.99 16.25 1.94
CA GLU A 174 9.23 15.39 2.85
C GLU A 174 7.88 16.04 3.16
N ILE A 175 6.80 15.28 2.98
CA ILE A 175 5.42 15.78 3.17
C ILE A 175 4.62 14.96 4.17
N TYR A 176 5.05 13.74 4.49
CA TYR A 176 4.44 12.92 5.54
C TYR A 176 5.46 11.94 6.13
N LYS A 177 5.31 11.61 7.42
CA LYS A 177 6.16 10.65 8.13
C LYS A 177 5.34 9.73 9.03
N LEU A 178 5.71 8.46 9.06
CA LEU A 178 5.17 7.43 9.95
C LEU A 178 6.33 6.77 10.71
N LYS A 179 6.17 6.57 12.02
CA LYS A 179 7.09 5.75 12.81
C LYS A 179 6.61 4.30 12.78
N LEU A 180 7.54 3.35 12.62
CA LEU A 180 7.27 1.91 12.66
C LEU A 180 7.36 1.35 14.07
#